data_AF-A0A2P8L6I9-F1
#
_entry.id   AF-A0A2P8L6I9-F1
#
_cell.length_a   1.000
_cell.length_b   1.000
_cell.length_c   1.000
_cell.angle_alpha   90.00
_cell.angle_beta   90.00
_cell.angle_gamma   90.00
#
_symmetry.space_group_name_H-M   'P 1'
#
loop_
_entity.id
_entity.type
_entity.pdbx_description
1 polymer ?
#
loop_
_entity_poly.entity_id
_entity_poly.type
_entity_poly.pdbx_seq_one_letter_code
_entity_poly.pdbx_strand_id
1 'polypeptide(L)'
;MQQRTTRIMAWIDLLPEVDRTDLQERRDTIQELTRQAAEATQKAQLLTRQAQELRVRANLAASALEGEAKGKFSAEGVEKAKRLAYGQ
;
A
#
# COMPACT_ATOMS: atom_id res chain seq x y z
N MET A 1 -16.03 13.07 8.43
CA MET A 1 -15.68 13.23 9.85
C MET A 1 -14.41 14.05 9.93
N GLN A 2 -14.45 15.29 10.42
CA GLN A 2 -13.22 16.02 10.74
C GLN A 2 -12.64 15.37 12.00
N GLN A 3 -11.46 14.74 11.90
CA GLN A 3 -10.72 14.34 13.09
C GLN A 3 -10.29 15.63 13.80
N ARG A 4 -10.82 15.87 15.01
CA ARG A 4 -10.21 16.81 15.95
C ARG A 4 -8.81 16.27 16.23
N THR A 5 -7.78 16.83 15.59
CA THR A 5 -6.39 16.54 15.93
C THR A 5 -6.12 17.14 17.30
N THR A 6 -6.35 16.36 18.35
CA THR A 6 -5.90 16.69 19.70
C THR A 6 -4.38 16.83 19.65
N ARG A 7 -3.87 17.99 20.10
CA ARG A 7 -2.42 18.24 20.15
C ARG A 7 -1.75 17.16 20.99
N ILE A 8 -0.78 16.45 20.40
CA ILE A 8 -0.02 15.40 21.11
C ILE A 8 0.67 16.04 22.31
N MET A 9 0.57 15.43 23.49
CA MET A 9 1.24 15.92 24.71
C MET A 9 0.97 17.41 25.00
N ALA A 10 -0.28 17.85 24.87
CA ALA A 10 -0.68 19.24 25.13
C ALA A 10 -0.30 19.76 26.52
N TRP A 11 -0.09 18.87 27.50
CA TRP A 11 0.38 19.23 28.84
C TRP A 11 1.78 19.88 28.85
N ILE A 12 2.60 19.69 27.82
CA ILE A 12 3.90 20.38 27.69
C ILE A 12 3.69 21.90 27.69
N ASP A 13 2.62 22.39 27.05
CA ASP A 13 2.31 23.84 27.03
C ASP A 13 1.93 24.40 28.40
N LEU A 14 1.68 23.55 29.40
CA LEU A 14 1.22 23.93 30.73
C LEU A 14 2.37 23.93 31.77
N LEU A 15 3.57 23.52 31.37
CA LEU A 15 4.72 23.48 32.28
C LEU A 15 5.22 24.91 32.56
N PRO A 16 5.57 25.23 33.83
CA PRO A 16 6.12 26.53 34.16
C PRO A 16 7.46 26.72 33.46
N GLU A 17 7.68 27.91 32.89
CA GLU A 17 8.91 28.29 32.20
C GLU A 17 9.29 27.37 31.03
N VAL A 18 8.34 26.65 30.42
CA VAL A 18 8.61 25.72 29.31
C VAL A 18 9.16 26.42 28.07
N ASP A 19 8.84 27.70 27.90
CA ASP A 19 9.36 28.60 26.87
C ASP A 19 10.88 28.80 26.95
N ARG A 20 11.50 28.48 28.10
CA ARG A 20 12.95 28.46 28.30
C ARG A 20 13.61 27.15 27.88
N THR A 21 12.84 26.18 27.37
CA THR A 21 13.28 24.83 26.99
C THR A 21 12.95 24.53 25.53
N ASP A 22 13.42 23.39 25.01
CA ASP A 22 13.14 22.91 23.64
C ASP A 22 11.93 21.94 23.58
N LEU A 23 11.23 21.74 24.70
CA LEU A 23 10.22 20.68 24.82
C LEU A 23 9.02 20.88 23.88
N GLN A 24 8.61 22.13 23.65
CA GLN A 24 7.52 22.46 22.73
C GLN A 24 7.89 22.15 21.28
N GLU A 25 9.11 22.50 20.86
CA GLU A 25 9.62 22.22 19.52
C GLU A 25 9.73 20.72 19.26
N ARG A 26 10.23 19.96 20.23
CA ARG A 26 10.33 18.50 20.13
C ARG A 26 8.96 17.83 20.05
N ARG A 27 7.98 18.30 20.81
CA ARG A 27 6.59 17.85 20.69
C ARG A 27 6.03 18.13 19.30
N ASP A 28 6.24 19.34 18.79
CA ASP A 28 5.72 19.73 17.47
C ASP A 28 6.34 18.87 16.37
N THR A 29 7.64 18.55 16.50
CA THR A 29 8.33 17.57 15.65
C THR A 29 7.68 16.18 15.73
N ILE A 30 7.36 15.69 16.93
CA ILE A 30 6.67 14.40 17.12
C ILE A 30 5.29 14.41 16.46
N GLN A 31 4.54 15.51 16.61
CA GLN A 31 3.22 15.64 16.01
C GLN A 31 3.30 15.62 14.48
N GLU A 32 4.27 16.32 13.92
CA GLU A 32 4.48 16.35 12.48
C GLU A 32 4.91 14.97 11.94
N LEU A 33 5.83 14.28 12.60
CA LEU A 33 6.21 12.91 12.25
C LEU A 33 5.02 11.94 12.32
N THR A 34 4.16 12.09 13.32
CA THR A 34 2.94 11.26 13.45
C THR A 34 1.98 11.52 12.29
N ARG A 35 1.79 12.78 11.90
CA ARG A 35 0.98 13.15 10.73
C ARG A 35 1.54 12.54 9.44
N GLN A 36 2.84 12.70 9.20
CA GLN A 36 3.50 12.14 8.02
C GLN A 36 3.42 10.61 7.97
N ALA A 37 3.57 9.93 9.11
CA ALA A 37 3.43 8.48 9.21
C ALA A 37 2.00 8.00 8.86
N ALA A 38 0.97 8.73 9.30
CA ALA A 38 -0.41 8.43 8.95
C ALA A 38 -0.67 8.60 7.44
N GLU A 39 -0.15 9.66 6.83
CA GLU A 39 -0.25 9.90 5.38
C GLU A 39 0.48 8.82 4.57
N ALA A 40 1.70 8.46 4.97
CA ALA A 40 2.46 7.40 4.34
C ALA A 40 1.72 6.06 4.42
N THR A 41 1.10 5.77 5.57
CA THR A 41 0.29 4.56 5.77
C THR A 41 -0.92 4.53 4.83
N GLN A 42 -1.65 5.65 4.72
CA GLN A 42 -2.78 5.76 3.81
C GLN A 42 -2.37 5.55 2.35
N LYS A 43 -1.24 6.14 1.94
CA LYS A 43 -0.68 5.97 0.59
C LYS A 43 -0.28 4.51 0.33
N ALA A 44 0.37 3.86 1.30
CA ALA A 44 0.75 2.45 1.19
C ALA A 44 -0.47 1.52 1.03
N GLN A 45 -1.56 1.79 1.75
CA GLN A 45 -2.82 1.06 1.61
C GLN A 45 -3.41 1.20 0.19
N LEU A 46 -3.41 2.41 -0.36
CA LEU A 46 -3.90 2.66 -1.72
C LEU A 46 -3.06 1.92 -2.76
N LEU A 47 -1.74 2.00 -2.67
CA LEU A 47 -0.83 1.30 -3.58
C LEU A 47 -0.97 -0.22 -3.49
N THR A 48 -1.14 -0.75 -2.28
CA THR A 48 -1.36 -2.19 -2.05
C THR A 48 -2.64 -2.66 -2.73
N ARG A 49 -3.73 -1.90 -2.60
CA ARG A 49 -4.99 -2.19 -3.29
C ARG A 49 -4.83 -2.15 -4.81
N GLN A 50 -4.17 -1.12 -5.34
CA GLN A 50 -3.93 -1.02 -6.78
C GLN A 50 -3.09 -2.19 -7.31
N ALA A 51 -2.07 -2.62 -6.57
CA ALA A 51 -1.26 -3.78 -6.93
C ALA A 51 -2.07 -5.08 -6.94
N GLN A 52 -2.98 -5.27 -6.00
CA GLN A 52 -3.90 -6.41 -5.98
C GLN A 52 -4.84 -6.39 -7.19
N GLU A 53 -5.44 -5.25 -7.52
CA GLU A 53 -6.31 -5.09 -8.68
C GLU A 53 -5.57 -5.41 -9.99
N LEU A 54 -4.32 -4.95 -10.13
CA LEU A 54 -3.48 -5.27 -11.29
C LEU A 54 -3.17 -6.77 -11.39
N ARG A 55 -2.84 -7.43 -10.27
CA ARG A 55 -2.60 -8.89 -10.24
C ARG A 55 -3.83 -9.68 -10.64
N VAL A 56 -5.01 -9.30 -10.13
CA VAL A 56 -6.28 -9.95 -10.51
C VAL A 56 -6.52 -9.80 -12.01
N ARG A 57 -6.34 -8.59 -12.56
CA ARG A 57 -6.50 -8.34 -14.00
C ARG A 57 -5.52 -9.14 -14.84
N ALA A 58 -4.25 -9.23 -14.43
CA ALA A 58 -3.24 -10.00 -15.13
C ALA A 58 -3.59 -11.50 -15.14
N ASN A 59 -4.02 -12.06 -14.01
CA ASN A 59 -4.43 -13.46 -13.92
C ASN A 59 -5.63 -13.76 -14.83
N LEU A 60 -6.66 -12.91 -14.81
CA LEU A 60 -7.83 -13.07 -15.69
C LEU A 60 -7.43 -13.00 -17.16
N ALA A 61 -6.58 -12.05 -17.54
CA ALA A 61 -6.10 -11.91 -18.91
C ALA A 61 -5.28 -13.14 -19.35
N ALA A 62 -4.44 -13.69 -18.47
CA ALA A 62 -3.68 -14.90 -18.75
C ALA A 62 -4.60 -16.11 -18.97
N SER A 63 -5.63 -16.29 -18.12
CA SER A 63 -6.62 -17.37 -18.30
C SER A 63 -7.42 -17.22 -19.60
N ALA A 64 -7.83 -16.00 -19.93
CA ALA A 64 -8.53 -15.74 -21.19
C ALA A 64 -7.66 -16.05 -22.41
N LEU A 65 -6.39 -15.62 -22.39
CA LEU A 65 -5.42 -15.90 -23.45
C LEU A 65 -5.17 -17.40 -23.62
N GLU A 66 -5.05 -18.16 -22.52
CA GLU A 66 -4.90 -19.61 -22.59
C GLU A 66 -6.14 -20.27 -23.21
N GLY A 67 -7.34 -19.84 -22.83
CA GLY A 67 -8.59 -20.31 -23.44
C GLY A 67 -8.66 -20.04 -24.94
N GLU A 68 -8.28 -18.83 -25.36
CA GLU A 68 -8.21 -18.46 -26.79
C GLU A 68 -7.19 -19.33 -27.55
N ALA A 69 -6.01 -19.55 -26.97
CA ALA A 69 -4.98 -20.41 -27.56
C ALA A 69 -5.48 -21.84 -27.73
N LYS A 70 -6.18 -22.40 -26.72
CA LYS A 70 -6.77 -23.75 -26.79
C LYS A 70 -7.85 -23.85 -27.87
N GLY A 71 -8.63 -22.79 -28.09
CA GLY A 71 -9.61 -22.71 -29.18
C GLY A 71 -8.97 -22.71 -30.58
N LYS A 72 -7.78 -22.10 -30.73
CA LYS A 72 -7.06 -22.00 -32.02
C LYS A 72 -6.17 -23.20 -32.35
N PHE A 73 -5.55 -23.82 -31.35
CA PHE A 73 -4.47 -24.79 -31.55
C PHE A 73 -4.68 -26.16 -30.88
N SER A 74 -5.85 -26.39 -30.26
CA SER A 74 -6.21 -27.52 -29.39
C SER A 74 -5.66 -27.47 -27.96
N ALA A 75 -6.41 -28.06 -27.02
CA ALA A 75 -6.03 -28.13 -25.62
C ALA A 75 -4.73 -28.92 -25.40
N GLU A 76 -4.57 -30.07 -26.06
CA GLU A 76 -3.38 -30.92 -25.93
C GLU A 76 -2.11 -30.23 -26.47
N GLY A 77 -2.24 -29.52 -27.60
CA GLY A 77 -1.14 -28.75 -28.17
C GLY A 77 -0.62 -27.67 -27.22
N VAL A 78 -1.54 -26.94 -26.57
CA VAL A 78 -1.19 -25.92 -25.56
C VAL A 78 -0.54 -26.55 -24.33
N GLU A 79 -1.04 -27.67 -23.81
CA GLU A 79 -0.43 -28.33 -22.65
C GLU A 79 0.96 -28.91 -22.97
N LYS A 80 1.16 -29.47 -24.18
CA LYS A 80 2.48 -29.89 -24.64
C LYS A 80 3.45 -28.71 -24.71
N ALA A 81 3.00 -27.57 -25.26
CA ALA A 81 3.82 -26.36 -25.32
C ALA A 81 4.18 -25.82 -23.92
N LYS A 82 3.24 -25.83 -22.96
CA LYS A 82 3.50 -25.43 -21.56
C LYS A 82 4.53 -26.33 -20.89
N ARG A 83 4.44 -27.65 -21.06
CA ARG A 83 5.43 -28.60 -20.52
C ARG A 83 6.84 -28.35 -21.07
N LEU A 84 6.96 -28.09 -22.37
CA LEU A 84 8.24 -27.73 -22.98
C LEU A 84 8.79 -26.40 -22.49
N ALA A 85 7.93 -25.38 -22.30
CA ALA A 85 8.34 -24.05 -21.89
C ALA A 85 8.71 -23.94 -20.40
N TYR A 86 8.04 -24.68 -19.53
CA TYR A 86 8.19 -24.57 -18.07
C TYR A 86 8.86 -25.78 -17.41
N GLY A 87 9.23 -26.80 -18.19
CA GLY A 87 9.96 -27.98 -17.67
C GLY A 87 9.17 -28.83 -16.67
N GLN A 88 7.84 -28.87 -16.80
CA GLN A 88 6.98 -29.76 -16.00
C GLN A 88 6.75 -31.10 -16.69
#